data_AF-A0A2E5H0R6-F1
#
_entry.id   AF-A0A2E5H0R6-F1
#
_cell.length_a   1.000
_cell.length_b   1.000
_cell.length_c   1.000
_cell.angle_alpha   90.00
_cell.angle_beta   90.00
_cell.angle_gamma   90.00
#
_symmetry.space_group_name_H-M   'P 1'
#
loop_
_entity.id
_entity.type
_entity.pdbx_description
1 polymer ?
#
loop_
_entity_poly.entity_id
_entity_poly.type
_entity_poly.pdbx_seq_one_letter_code
_entity_poly.pdbx_strand_id
1 'polypeptide(L)'
;MLAYAAQGVSGESSSQTGGQIRGYLTGTDDALTGLADVFRKLVAETKVESPDVYEVFIQMLERDAQAAQAAVRLALAQPAISSQLVDNLNASIHVRTLLTDLFLVDEILKQRLAKSDRSSAS
;
A
#
# COMPACT_ATOMS: atom_id res chain seq x y z
N MET A 1 2.94 11.57 -2.65
CA MET A 1 4.02 11.37 -1.63
C MET A 1 5.40 11.69 -2.20
N LEU A 2 5.87 11.00 -3.25
CA LEU A 2 7.21 11.23 -3.82
C LEU A 2 7.46 12.66 -4.33
N ALA A 3 6.44 13.33 -4.90
CA ALA A 3 6.56 14.72 -5.32
C ALA A 3 6.60 15.73 -4.16
N TYR A 4 6.08 15.38 -2.98
CA TYR A 4 6.09 16.23 -1.78
C TYR A 4 7.47 16.24 -1.10
N ALA A 5 8.10 15.07 -1.09
CA ALA A 5 9.50 14.84 -0.73
C ALA A 5 10.45 15.76 -1.51
N ALA A 6 10.28 15.82 -2.84
CA ALA A 6 11.10 16.65 -3.72
C ALA A 6 10.95 18.18 -3.56
N GLN A 7 9.96 18.66 -2.81
CA GLN A 7 9.66 20.10 -2.68
C GLN A 7 10.42 20.82 -1.54
N GLY A 8 11.14 20.08 -0.68
CA GLY A 8 12.01 20.69 0.34
C GLY A 8 11.31 21.59 1.37
N VAL A 9 10.01 21.39 1.61
CA VAL A 9 9.21 22.27 2.46
C VAL A 9 9.63 22.07 3.93
N SER A 10 10.39 23.05 4.42
CA SER A 10 10.81 23.15 5.81
C SER A 10 9.74 23.92 6.58
N GLY A 11 8.97 23.22 7.43
CA GLY A 11 8.13 23.79 8.49
C GLY A 11 7.29 25.01 8.13
N GLU A 12 5.99 24.78 7.91
CA GLU A 12 4.93 25.81 7.85
C GLU A 12 5.09 26.87 6.75
N SER A 13 4.52 26.62 5.56
CA SER A 13 3.67 27.59 4.82
C SER A 13 3.37 27.13 3.38
N SER A 14 2.49 26.14 3.26
CA SER A 14 1.46 26.14 2.22
C SER A 14 0.31 25.28 2.73
N SER A 15 -0.72 25.92 3.29
CA SER A 15 -1.89 25.26 3.88
C SER A 15 -2.56 24.25 2.93
N GLN A 16 -2.43 24.43 1.62
CA GLN A 16 -2.88 23.46 0.62
C GLN A 16 -1.98 22.22 0.52
N THR A 17 -0.65 22.34 0.44
CA THR A 17 0.24 21.19 0.24
C THR A 17 0.38 20.35 1.53
N GLY A 18 0.43 20.99 2.69
CA GLY A 18 0.40 20.31 4.00
C GLY A 18 -0.91 19.56 4.26
N GLY A 19 -2.04 20.13 3.83
CA GLY A 19 -3.35 19.45 3.86
C GLY A 19 -3.40 18.25 2.93
N GLN A 20 -2.85 18.37 1.72
CA GLN A 20 -2.79 17.27 0.75
C GLN A 20 -1.97 16.09 1.25
N ILE A 21 -0.78 16.31 1.83
CA ILE A 21 0.04 15.20 2.33
C ILE A 21 -0.64 14.44 3.47
N ARG A 22 -1.28 15.17 4.40
CA ARG A 22 -2.04 14.55 5.49
C ARG A 22 -3.22 13.75 4.94
N GLY A 23 -3.93 14.28 3.94
CA GLY A 23 -4.99 13.56 3.23
C GLY A 23 -4.50 12.26 2.57
N TYR A 24 -3.35 12.28 1.89
CA TYR A 24 -2.77 11.07 1.30
C TYR A 24 -2.37 10.04 2.36
N LEU A 25 -1.79 10.48 3.48
CA LEU A 25 -1.39 9.58 4.57
C LEU A 25 -2.61 8.99 5.28
N THR A 26 -3.67 9.76 5.51
CA THR A 26 -4.94 9.25 6.05
C THR A 26 -5.56 8.24 5.09
N GLY A 27 -5.66 8.55 3.80
CA GLY A 27 -6.17 7.58 2.82
C GLY A 27 -5.33 6.31 2.72
N THR A 28 -4.00 6.43 2.95
CA THR A 28 -3.12 5.26 3.05
C THR A 28 -3.43 4.46 4.31
N ASP A 29 -3.54 5.09 5.48
CA ASP A 29 -3.92 4.41 6.74
C ASP A 29 -5.25 3.66 6.60
N ASP A 30 -6.26 4.31 6.01
CA ASP A 30 -7.57 3.71 5.78
C ASP A 30 -7.48 2.50 4.84
N ALA A 31 -6.76 2.64 3.71
CA ALA A 31 -6.61 1.56 2.72
C ALA A 31 -5.83 0.35 3.23
N LEU A 32 -4.93 0.54 4.20
CA LEU A 32 -4.20 -0.57 4.83
C LEU A 32 -5.08 -1.38 5.79
N THR A 33 -6.15 -0.78 6.31
CA THR A 33 -7.11 -1.48 7.17
C THR A 33 -7.93 -2.47 6.35
N GLY A 34 -7.84 -3.76 6.70
CA GLY A 34 -8.58 -4.82 6.02
C GLY A 34 -8.04 -5.22 4.64
N LEU A 35 -6.84 -4.75 4.27
CA LEU A 35 -6.21 -5.07 2.98
C LEU A 35 -6.10 -6.59 2.75
N ALA A 36 -5.74 -7.34 3.79
CA ALA A 36 -5.63 -8.80 3.71
C ALA A 36 -6.98 -9.45 3.36
N ASP A 37 -8.09 -8.96 3.94
CA ASP A 37 -9.42 -9.50 3.68
C ASP A 37 -9.88 -9.24 2.24
N VAL A 38 -9.49 -8.10 1.66
CA VAL A 38 -9.72 -7.82 0.24
C VAL A 38 -9.03 -8.87 -0.63
N PHE A 39 -7.77 -9.20 -0.33
CA PHE A 39 -7.05 -10.25 -1.06
C PHE A 39 -7.65 -11.64 -0.85
N ARG A 40 -8.06 -12.00 0.37
CA ARG A 40 -8.74 -13.29 0.65
C ARG A 40 -10.01 -13.43 -0.17
N LYS A 41 -10.82 -12.36 -0.21
CA LYS A 41 -12.04 -12.31 -1.02
C LYS A 41 -11.73 -12.48 -2.50
N LEU A 42 -10.73 -11.78 -3.02
CA LEU A 42 -10.34 -11.86 -4.43
C LEU A 42 -9.85 -13.27 -4.80
N VAL A 43 -9.05 -13.90 -3.94
CA VAL A 43 -8.56 -15.28 -4.12
C VAL A 43 -9.72 -16.27 -4.16
N ALA A 44 -10.71 -16.11 -3.27
CA ALA A 44 -11.91 -16.95 -3.24
C ALA A 44 -12.78 -16.76 -4.51
N GLU A 45 -12.98 -15.52 -4.95
CA GLU A 45 -13.75 -15.20 -6.16
C GLU A 45 -13.07 -15.68 -7.45
N THR A 46 -11.74 -15.57 -7.52
CA THR A 46 -10.93 -15.96 -8.69
C THR A 46 -10.75 -17.47 -8.81
N LYS A 47 -11.05 -18.26 -7.76
CA LYS A 47 -10.90 -19.72 -7.72
C LYS A 47 -9.49 -20.17 -8.17
N VAL A 48 -8.47 -19.56 -7.57
CA VAL A 48 -7.07 -19.85 -7.92
C VAL A 48 -6.70 -21.31 -7.64
N GLU A 49 -5.79 -21.86 -8.45
CA GLU A 49 -5.16 -23.15 -8.16
C GLU A 49 -4.19 -22.95 -6.99
N SER A 50 -4.40 -23.67 -5.88
CA SER A 50 -3.62 -23.59 -4.62
C SER A 50 -3.94 -22.40 -3.70
N PRO A 51 -5.19 -22.27 -3.21
CA PRO A 51 -5.57 -21.19 -2.29
C PRO A 51 -4.72 -21.14 -1.02
N ASP A 52 -4.19 -22.27 -0.54
CA ASP A 52 -3.33 -22.33 0.65
C ASP A 52 -2.02 -21.55 0.48
N VAL A 53 -1.43 -21.55 -0.74
CA VAL A 53 -0.22 -20.78 -1.04
C VAL A 53 -0.50 -19.27 -0.99
N TYR A 54 -1.67 -18.88 -1.51
CA TYR A 54 -2.11 -17.49 -1.45
C TYR A 54 -2.39 -17.06 -0.01
N GLU A 55 -2.99 -17.91 0.81
CA GLU A 55 -3.25 -17.58 2.23
C GLU A 55 -1.94 -17.35 2.99
N VAL A 56 -0.92 -18.17 2.80
CA VAL A 56 0.40 -17.95 3.44
C VAL A 56 1.00 -16.61 3.01
N PHE A 57 0.92 -16.27 1.73
CA PHE A 57 1.38 -14.97 1.23
C PHE A 57 0.55 -13.81 1.79
N ILE A 58 -0.77 -13.94 1.86
CA ILE A 58 -1.67 -12.92 2.43
C ILE A 58 -1.34 -12.67 3.90
N GLN A 59 -1.01 -13.70 4.68
CA GLN A 59 -0.59 -13.53 6.08
C GLN A 59 0.76 -12.81 6.23
N MET A 60 1.66 -12.93 5.26
CA MET A 60 2.87 -12.13 5.21
C MET A 60 2.51 -10.67 4.90
N LEU A 61 1.76 -10.44 3.81
CA LEU A 61 1.31 -9.12 3.36
C LEU A 61 0.54 -8.38 4.47
N GLU A 62 -0.30 -9.09 5.24
CA GLU A 62 -1.04 -8.52 6.37
C GLU A 62 -0.10 -7.96 7.45
N ARG A 63 0.98 -8.68 7.77
CA ARG A 63 1.99 -8.23 8.74
C ARG A 63 2.76 -7.03 8.23
N ASP A 64 3.14 -7.03 6.95
CA ASP A 64 3.83 -5.90 6.33
C ASP A 64 2.91 -4.67 6.21
N ALA A 65 1.62 -4.88 5.94
CA ALA A 65 0.61 -3.83 5.97
C ALA A 65 0.46 -3.20 7.35
N GLN A 66 0.40 -4.02 8.41
CA GLN A 66 0.35 -3.53 9.80
C GLN A 66 1.61 -2.74 10.17
N ALA A 67 2.80 -3.20 9.78
CA ALA A 67 4.06 -2.51 10.04
C ALA A 67 4.13 -1.16 9.29
N ALA A 68 3.74 -1.13 8.02
CA ALA A 68 3.67 0.10 7.24
C ALA A 68 2.63 1.08 7.81
N GLN A 69 1.45 0.57 8.22
CA GLN A 69 0.38 1.37 8.81
C GLN A 69 0.82 2.02 10.13
N ALA A 70 1.57 1.30 10.97
CA ALA A 70 2.14 1.86 12.20
C ALA A 70 3.07 3.04 11.90
N ALA A 71 3.92 2.94 10.88
CA ALA A 71 4.80 4.03 10.46
C ALA A 71 4.01 5.24 9.91
N VAL A 72 2.95 5.00 9.13
CA VAL A 72 2.05 6.05 8.62
C VAL A 72 1.34 6.76 9.78
N ARG A 73 0.78 6.01 10.74
CA ARG A 73 0.12 6.58 11.93
C ARG A 73 1.07 7.39 12.79
N LEU A 74 2.32 6.95 12.94
CA LEU A 74 3.35 7.72 13.63
C LEU A 74 3.61 9.07 12.94
N ALA A 75 3.66 9.10 11.60
CA ALA A 75 3.80 10.34 10.86
C ALA A 75 2.56 11.24 10.99
N LEU A 76 1.35 10.66 10.95
CA LEU A 76 0.09 11.38 11.13
C LEU A 76 -0.04 12.02 12.53
N ALA A 77 0.52 11.38 13.56
CA ALA A 77 0.51 11.90 14.93
C ALA A 77 1.37 13.18 15.12
N GLN A 78 2.19 13.56 14.15
CA GLN A 78 3.03 14.75 14.26
C GLN A 78 2.21 16.03 14.03
N PRO A 79 2.44 17.09 14.84
CA PRO A 79 1.78 18.39 14.66
C PRO A 79 2.03 18.96 13.25
N ALA A 80 3.26 18.84 12.76
CA ALA A 80 3.67 19.18 11.41
C ALA A 80 4.35 17.98 10.75
N ILE A 81 4.05 17.76 9.46
CA ILE A 81 4.64 16.70 8.64
C ILE A 81 5.61 17.38 7.68
N SER A 82 6.91 17.24 7.90
CA SER A 82 7.94 17.83 7.03
C SER A 82 8.23 16.96 5.79
N SER A 83 8.80 17.54 4.74
CA SER A 83 9.27 16.77 3.58
C SER A 83 10.26 15.67 4.00
N GLN A 84 11.21 15.97 4.90
CA GLN A 84 12.16 14.97 5.40
C GLN A 84 11.49 13.80 6.13
N LEU A 85 10.41 14.06 6.89
CA LEU A 85 9.65 12.99 7.53
C LEU A 85 9.00 12.08 6.49
N VAL A 86 8.44 12.67 5.43
CA VAL A 86 7.86 11.92 4.30
C VAL A 86 8.94 11.14 3.54
N ASP A 87 10.13 11.72 3.35
CA ASP A 87 11.28 11.01 2.77
C ASP A 87 11.67 9.79 3.59
N ASN A 88 11.79 9.95 4.90
CA ASN A 88 12.11 8.84 5.80
C ASN A 88 11.03 7.76 5.76
N LEU A 89 9.75 8.16 5.70
CA LEU A 89 8.63 7.23 5.58
C LEU A 89 8.69 6.46 4.25
N ASN A 90 8.96 7.14 3.13
CA ASN A 90 9.12 6.50 1.81
C ASN A 90 10.37 5.59 1.75
N ALA A 91 11.42 5.91 2.51
CA ALA A 91 12.62 5.09 2.64
C ALA A 91 12.45 3.92 3.62
N SER A 92 11.37 3.89 4.42
CA SER A 92 11.10 2.81 5.36
C SER A 92 11.07 1.46 4.65
N ILE A 93 11.76 0.48 5.22
CA ILE A 93 11.77 -0.88 4.67
C ILE A 93 10.35 -1.47 4.68
N HIS A 94 9.56 -1.22 5.71
CA HIS A 94 8.19 -1.74 5.83
C HIS A 94 7.28 -1.25 4.70
N VAL A 95 7.37 0.05 4.34
CA VAL A 95 6.60 0.62 3.23
C VAL A 95 7.05 0.02 1.90
N ARG A 96 8.36 -0.16 1.70
CA ARG A 96 8.91 -0.72 0.46
C ARG A 96 8.61 -2.21 0.29
N THR A 97 8.67 -2.99 1.36
CA THR A 97 8.28 -4.41 1.36
C THR A 97 6.83 -4.55 0.96
N LEU A 98 5.91 -3.85 1.65
CA LEU A 98 4.48 -3.91 1.33
C LEU A 98 4.18 -3.55 -0.13
N LEU A 99 4.77 -2.45 -0.64
CA LEU A 99 4.56 -2.05 -2.02
C LEU A 99 5.06 -3.12 -3.01
N THR A 100 6.18 -3.75 -2.68
CA THR A 100 6.75 -4.84 -3.50
C THR A 100 5.83 -6.06 -3.50
N ASP A 101 5.29 -6.43 -2.35
CA ASP A 101 4.34 -7.54 -2.21
C ASP A 101 3.06 -7.26 -3.01
N LEU A 102 2.55 -6.03 -2.94
CA LEU A 102 1.40 -5.58 -3.71
C LEU A 102 1.63 -5.66 -5.22
N PHE A 103 2.80 -5.23 -5.71
CA PHE A 103 3.13 -5.34 -7.13
C PHE A 103 3.27 -6.79 -7.60
N LEU A 104 3.85 -7.65 -6.76
CA LEU A 104 4.01 -9.07 -7.08
C LEU A 104 2.65 -9.76 -7.26
N VAL A 105 1.74 -9.58 -6.30
CA VAL A 105 0.42 -10.22 -6.36
C VAL A 105 -0.48 -9.62 -7.45
N ASP A 106 -0.40 -8.31 -7.67
CA ASP A 106 -1.11 -7.63 -8.76
C ASP A 106 -0.72 -8.19 -10.13
N GLU A 107 0.59 -8.35 -10.39
CA GLU A 107 1.08 -8.91 -11.66
C GLU A 107 0.59 -10.36 -11.86
N ILE A 108 0.67 -11.20 -10.83
CA ILE A 108 0.19 -12.59 -10.89
C ILE A 108 -1.31 -12.65 -11.22
N LEU A 109 -2.12 -11.82 -10.56
CA LEU A 109 -3.57 -11.79 -10.75
C LEU A 109 -3.96 -11.25 -12.14
N LYS A 110 -3.31 -10.18 -12.60
CA LYS A 110 -3.50 -9.64 -13.97
C LYS A 110 -3.21 -10.68 -15.04
N GLN A 111 -2.10 -11.42 -14.91
CA GLN A 111 -1.75 -12.47 -15.86
C GLN A 111 -2.79 -13.62 -15.86
N ARG A 112 -3.35 -13.98 -14.70
CA ARG A 112 -4.40 -15.01 -14.61
C ARG A 112 -5.73 -14.55 -15.23
N LEU A 113 -6.16 -13.32 -14.98
CA LEU A 113 -7.36 -12.74 -15.60
C LEU A 113 -7.23 -12.72 -17.14
N ALA A 114 -6.10 -12.24 -17.65
CA ALA A 114 -5.84 -12.18 -19.08
C ALA A 114 -5.74 -13.56 -19.76
N LYS A 115 -5.41 -14.64 -19.01
CA LYS A 115 -5.47 -16.02 -19.53
C LYS A 115 -6.90 -16.55 -19.56
N SER A 116 -7.69 -16.23 -18.54
CA SER A 116 -9.10 -16.66 -18.44
C SER A 116 -9.95 -16.08 -19.59
N ASP A 117 -9.77 -14.80 -19.91
CA ASP A 117 -10.48 -14.15 -21.04
C ASP A 117 -10.16 -14.83 -22.38
N ARG A 118 -8.89 -15.16 -22.62
CA ARG A 118 -8.45 -15.85 -23.84
C ARG A 118 -9.01 -17.26 -23.95
N SER A 119 -9.14 -17.98 -22.84
CA SER A 119 -9.73 -19.32 -22.82
C SER A 119 -11.24 -19.31 -23.04
N SER A 120 -11.94 -18.21 -22.72
CA SER A 120 -13.39 -18.07 -22.97
C SER A 120 -13.73 -17.66 -24.41
N ALA A 121 -12.74 -17.21 -25.18
CA ALA A 121 -12.89 -16.76 -26.57
C ALA A 121 -12.46 -17.81 -27.62
N SER A 122 -12.00 -18.99 -27.18
CA SER A 122 -11.59 -20.13 -28.01
C SER A 122 -12.58 -21.28 -27.85
#